data_AF-A0A090WFJ1-F1
#
_entry.id   AF-A0A090WFJ1-F1
#
_cell.length_a   1.000
_cell.length_b   1.000
_cell.length_c   1.000
_cell.angle_alpha   90.00
_cell.angle_beta   90.00
_cell.angle_gamma   90.00
#
_symmetry.space_group_name_H-M   'P 1'
#
loop_
_entity.id
_entity.type
_entity.pdbx_description
1 polymer ?
#
loop_
_entity_poly.entity_id
_entity_poly.type
_entity_poly.pdbx_seq_one_letter_code
_entity_poly.pdbx_strand_id
1 'polypeptide(L)'
;MGKLKYPLGILLTIIIGMLLNMLWCCNCWGGNDNAIDNDKTTPVVIEQTEKIKNVGTTASAVSYLMLKDQDGNLIEEATNHLNFNISDYKHLEPIEADVVKSYGKIKTYLDKHPDQKFNITGLYSSEEKNNSAFTNLGEARANDVKNYLSSLGYDTTHMGIKGKLSDQLVTRNGVVYGPVNYHLSDFTSGKSAALLENELDNLAADIRANPLVLHFATGASTINLSTEQREKISKMVHYLDARPQSSLISVGHTDNTGSRSTNTTISAKRAEFAKSYLVKNGINSSRIESSGKGPDEPIATNDTEEGKEQNRRVVVTLK
;
A
#
# COMPACT_ATOMS: atom_id res chain seq x y z
N MET A 1 52.74 19.65 -35.17
CA MET A 1 51.50 20.44 -35.39
C MET A 1 50.32 19.54 -35.07
N GLY A 2 49.55 19.83 -34.02
CA GLY A 2 48.28 19.13 -33.77
C GLY A 2 47.97 18.86 -32.30
N LYS A 3 47.39 19.85 -31.61
CA LYS A 3 46.42 19.67 -30.50
C LYS A 3 45.59 20.95 -30.37
N LEU A 4 44.56 21.11 -31.22
CA LEU A 4 43.57 22.19 -31.07
C LEU A 4 42.14 21.80 -31.50
N LYS A 5 41.83 20.49 -31.56
CA LYS A 5 40.52 20.01 -32.04
C LYS A 5 39.48 19.75 -30.94
N TYR A 6 39.86 19.78 -29.66
CA TYR A 6 38.94 19.49 -28.55
C TYR A 6 38.03 20.65 -28.09
N PRO A 7 38.47 21.93 -28.06
CA PRO A 7 37.61 23.01 -27.57
C PRO A 7 36.55 23.47 -28.58
N LEU A 8 36.71 23.20 -29.88
CA LEU A 8 35.73 23.59 -30.91
C LEU A 8 34.43 22.78 -30.84
N GLY A 9 34.52 21.50 -30.47
CA GLY A 9 33.33 20.63 -30.37
C GLY A 9 32.38 21.06 -29.25
N ILE A 10 32.93 21.48 -28.11
CA ILE A 10 32.14 21.96 -26.97
C ILE A 10 31.43 23.26 -27.33
N LEU A 11 32.13 24.20 -27.98
CA LEU A 11 31.53 25.47 -28.40
C LEU A 11 30.35 25.26 -29.36
N LEU A 12 30.48 24.33 -30.31
CA LEU A 12 29.44 23.99 -31.27
C LEU A 12 28.19 23.41 -30.58
N THR A 13 28.35 22.57 -29.56
CA THR A 13 27.20 22.02 -28.81
C THR A 13 26.44 23.07 -28.01
N ILE A 14 27.15 24.05 -27.42
CA ILE A 14 26.51 25.15 -26.68
C ILE A 14 25.70 26.04 -27.62
N ILE A 15 26.25 26.37 -28.79
CA ILE A 15 25.57 27.21 -29.79
C ILE A 15 24.29 26.52 -30.32
N ILE A 16 24.37 25.22 -30.62
CA ILE A 16 23.20 24.44 -31.06
C ILE A 16 22.14 24.36 -29.95
N GLY A 17 22.56 24.17 -28.69
CA GLY A 17 21.66 24.15 -27.54
C GLY A 17 20.91 25.48 -27.34
N MET A 18 21.59 26.62 -27.49
CA MET A 18 20.97 27.94 -27.40
C MET A 18 19.97 28.21 -28.54
N LEU A 19 20.30 27.80 -29.77
CA LEU A 19 19.42 27.94 -30.94
C LEU A 19 18.14 27.12 -30.81
N LEU A 20 18.23 25.88 -30.31
CA LEU A 20 17.07 25.03 -30.06
C LEU A 20 16.18 25.57 -28.93
N ASN A 21 16.78 26.16 -27.89
CA ASN A 21 16.04 26.78 -26.81
C ASN A 21 15.24 28.02 -27.28
N MET A 22 15.85 28.88 -28.11
CA MET A 22 15.17 30.05 -28.68
C MET A 22 14.03 29.67 -29.65
N LEU A 23 14.20 28.59 -30.43
CA LEU A 23 13.16 28.16 -31.38
C LEU A 23 11.92 27.56 -30.69
N TRP A 24 12.07 26.95 -29.51
CA TRP A 24 10.99 26.22 -28.84
C TRP A 24 10.39 26.92 -27.62
N CYS A 25 11.01 28.00 -27.11
CA CYS A 25 10.47 28.73 -25.95
C CYS A 25 9.81 30.08 -26.28
N CYS A 26 9.75 30.52 -27.54
CA CYS A 26 9.01 31.73 -27.91
C CYS A 26 7.57 31.40 -28.31
N ASN A 27 6.73 31.08 -27.33
CA ASN A 27 5.29 31.33 -27.44
C ASN A 27 4.66 31.58 -26.06
N CYS A 28 5.18 32.58 -25.34
CA CYS A 28 4.57 33.14 -24.14
C CYS A 28 5.03 34.61 -23.99
N TRP A 29 4.37 35.56 -24.66
CA TRP A 29 3.90 36.83 -24.05
C TRP A 29 3.35 37.82 -25.09
N GLY A 30 2.22 38.45 -24.76
CA GLY A 30 1.68 39.68 -25.37
C GLY A 30 0.25 39.49 -25.89
N GLY A 31 -0.77 40.26 -25.48
CA GLY A 31 -0.76 41.49 -24.71
C GLY A 31 -2.16 41.91 -24.24
N ASN A 32 -2.16 42.92 -23.36
CA ASN A 32 -3.31 43.75 -23.02
C ASN A 32 -3.62 44.66 -24.22
N ASP A 33 -4.90 44.90 -24.50
CA ASP A 33 -5.39 46.21 -24.98
C ASP A 33 -6.91 46.33 -24.73
N ASN A 34 -7.28 47.42 -24.05
CA ASN A 34 -8.66 47.85 -23.85
C ASN A 34 -9.15 48.60 -25.08
N ALA A 35 -10.33 48.23 -25.61
CA ALA A 35 -11.12 49.12 -26.45
C ALA A 35 -12.61 48.96 -26.10
N ILE A 36 -13.18 50.06 -25.63
CA ILE A 36 -14.61 50.28 -25.44
C ILE A 36 -15.16 50.72 -26.80
N ASP A 37 -16.24 50.09 -27.28
CA ASP A 37 -17.17 50.75 -28.17
C ASP A 37 -18.61 50.31 -27.86
N ASN A 38 -19.52 51.28 -27.83
CA ASN A 38 -20.93 51.12 -27.52
C ASN A 38 -21.72 51.30 -28.82
N ASP A 39 -22.59 50.36 -29.20
CA ASP A 39 -23.84 50.74 -29.89
C ASP A 39 -24.96 49.68 -29.75
N LYS A 40 -26.18 50.22 -29.79
CA LYS A 40 -27.48 49.64 -29.45
C LYS A 40 -28.08 48.82 -30.61
N THR A 41 -28.88 47.79 -30.30
CA THR A 41 -30.30 47.64 -30.70
C THR A 41 -30.87 46.27 -30.27
N THR A 42 -32.14 46.29 -29.85
CA THR A 42 -32.98 45.22 -29.25
C THR A 42 -33.66 44.31 -30.32
N PRO A 43 -34.56 43.36 -29.96
CA PRO A 43 -34.30 42.00 -29.48
C PRO A 43 -34.88 40.93 -30.43
N VAL A 44 -34.28 39.73 -30.53
CA VAL A 44 -34.94 38.57 -31.15
C VAL A 44 -34.76 37.35 -30.28
N VAL A 45 -35.89 36.83 -29.81
CA VAL A 45 -36.06 35.57 -29.10
C VAL A 45 -35.82 34.41 -30.06
N ILE A 46 -34.81 33.57 -29.79
CA ILE A 46 -34.86 32.14 -30.13
C ILE A 46 -34.29 31.34 -28.96
N GLU A 47 -35.17 30.53 -28.41
CA GLU A 47 -34.99 29.53 -27.37
C GLU A 47 -34.01 28.44 -27.83
N GLN A 48 -32.87 28.28 -27.15
CA GLN A 48 -32.20 26.99 -27.03
C GLN A 48 -31.67 26.82 -25.61
N THR A 49 -32.23 25.80 -24.97
CA THR A 49 -32.01 25.40 -23.58
C THR A 49 -30.69 24.65 -23.47
N GLU A 50 -29.61 25.35 -23.11
CA GLU A 50 -28.48 24.71 -22.42
C GLU A 50 -28.67 24.87 -20.92
N LYS A 51 -29.14 23.79 -20.29
CA LYS A 51 -29.08 23.62 -18.84
C LYS A 51 -27.62 23.61 -18.42
N ILE A 52 -27.10 24.77 -18.03
CA ILE A 52 -25.97 24.85 -17.10
C ILE A 52 -26.44 24.14 -15.83
N LYS A 53 -26.09 22.85 -15.70
CA LYS A 53 -26.14 22.20 -14.40
C LYS A 53 -25.14 22.94 -13.54
N ASN A 54 -25.68 23.76 -12.64
CA ASN A 54 -25.01 24.25 -11.45
C ASN A 54 -23.98 23.20 -11.00
N VAL A 55 -22.70 23.54 -11.13
CA VAL A 55 -21.65 22.91 -10.34
C VAL A 55 -22.03 23.23 -8.91
N GLY A 56 -22.77 22.30 -8.31
CA GLY A 56 -23.04 22.32 -6.89
C GLY A 56 -21.69 22.34 -6.21
N THR A 57 -21.39 23.47 -5.57
CA THR A 57 -20.44 23.57 -4.48
C THR A 57 -20.91 22.59 -3.41
N THR A 58 -20.58 21.32 -3.57
CA THR A 58 -20.72 20.34 -2.50
C THR A 58 -19.76 20.80 -1.42
N ALA A 59 -20.29 20.92 -0.19
CA ALA A 59 -19.51 21.23 0.99
C ALA A 59 -18.20 20.42 0.93
N SER A 60 -17.07 21.12 1.04
CA SER A 60 -15.75 20.49 1.16
C SER A 60 -15.88 19.43 2.25
N ALA A 61 -15.95 18.15 1.86
CA ALA A 61 -15.91 17.05 2.81
C ALA A 61 -14.57 17.18 3.55
N VAL A 62 -14.63 17.66 4.78
CA VAL A 62 -13.48 17.73 5.67
C VAL A 62 -13.28 16.33 6.21
N SER A 63 -12.10 15.76 5.96
CA SER A 63 -11.74 14.47 6.53
C SER A 63 -11.04 14.71 7.86
N TYR A 64 -11.56 14.12 8.94
CA TYR A 64 -11.10 14.36 10.30
C TYR A 64 -11.08 13.04 11.06
N LEU A 65 -10.11 12.87 11.96
CA LEU A 65 -10.00 11.68 12.79
C LEU A 65 -11.08 11.73 13.87
N MET A 66 -11.81 10.63 14.03
CA MET A 66 -12.83 10.50 15.07
C MET A 66 -12.84 9.07 15.62
N LEU A 67 -12.92 8.95 16.94
CA LEU A 67 -13.16 7.71 17.64
C LEU A 67 -14.33 7.88 18.59
N LYS A 68 -15.27 6.94 18.53
CA LYS A 68 -16.41 6.84 19.43
C LYS A 68 -16.38 5.51 20.18
N ASP A 69 -16.97 5.50 21.37
CA ASP A 69 -17.28 4.25 22.06
C ASP A 69 -18.46 3.52 21.38
N GLN A 70 -18.88 2.41 21.97
CA GLN A 70 -19.96 1.58 21.43
C GLN A 70 -21.34 2.22 21.58
N ASP A 71 -21.51 3.12 22.56
CA ASP A 71 -22.73 3.89 22.79
C ASP A 71 -22.79 5.13 21.89
N GLY A 72 -21.72 5.40 21.12
CA GLY A 72 -21.61 6.52 20.20
C GLY A 72 -21.09 7.81 20.84
N ASN A 73 -20.64 7.77 22.09
CA ASN A 73 -20.01 8.91 22.75
C ASN A 73 -18.62 9.15 22.15
N LEU A 74 -18.28 10.43 22.00
CA LEU A 74 -16.99 10.84 21.47
C LEU A 74 -15.87 10.53 22.47
N ILE A 75 -14.89 9.75 22.05
CA ILE A 75 -13.66 9.50 22.80
C ILE A 75 -12.60 10.51 22.42
N GLU A 76 -12.39 10.71 21.11
CA GLU A 76 -11.38 11.63 20.59
C GLU A 76 -11.74 12.10 19.18
N GLU A 77 -11.41 13.36 18.88
CA GLU A 77 -11.43 13.94 17.55
C GLU A 77 -10.15 14.75 17.28
N ALA A 78 -9.72 14.78 16.02
CA ALA A 78 -8.66 15.67 15.54
C ALA A 78 -9.16 16.44 14.31
N THR A 79 -8.62 17.62 14.03
CA THR A 79 -9.03 18.40 12.86
C THR A 79 -8.47 17.85 11.56
N ASN A 80 -7.32 17.19 11.62
CA ASN A 80 -6.67 16.54 10.49
C ASN A 80 -6.79 15.00 10.57
N HIS A 81 -6.25 14.35 9.55
CA HIS A 81 -6.19 12.90 9.44
C HIS A 81 -4.90 12.49 8.71
N LEU A 82 -4.44 11.25 8.90
CA LEU A 82 -3.46 10.63 8.00
C LEU A 82 -3.91 10.67 6.55
N ASN A 83 -3.04 11.14 5.66
CA ASN A 83 -3.29 11.32 4.23
C ASN A 83 -2.40 10.37 3.41
N PHE A 84 -2.82 10.05 2.19
CA PHE A 84 -2.13 9.07 1.33
C PHE A 84 -2.11 9.59 -0.11
N ASN A 85 -1.10 9.24 -0.90
CA ASN A 85 -1.18 9.46 -2.35
C ASN A 85 -2.25 8.54 -2.97
N ILE A 86 -2.89 9.00 -4.05
CA ILE A 86 -3.80 8.17 -4.85
C ILE A 86 -3.03 6.94 -5.35
N SER A 87 -3.66 5.76 -5.25
CA SER A 87 -3.03 4.48 -5.60
C SER A 87 -1.78 4.14 -4.77
N ASP A 88 -1.62 4.74 -3.60
CA ASP A 88 -0.59 4.42 -2.61
C ASP A 88 -1.24 4.08 -1.26
N TYR A 89 -0.51 3.35 -0.43
CA TYR A 89 -0.92 2.90 0.89
C TYR A 89 -0.01 3.34 2.01
N LYS A 90 1.11 4.02 1.69
CA LYS A 90 1.96 4.67 2.68
C LYS A 90 1.41 6.04 3.05
N HIS A 91 1.22 6.27 4.36
CA HIS A 91 0.81 7.59 4.82
C HIS A 91 1.87 8.64 4.49
N LEU A 92 1.41 9.87 4.28
CA LEU A 92 2.26 11.02 4.02
C LEU A 92 2.90 11.51 5.31
N GLU A 93 4.15 11.95 5.18
CA GLU A 93 4.94 12.56 6.25
C GLU A 93 5.30 14.01 5.87
N PRO A 94 5.42 14.94 6.84
CA PRO A 94 5.21 14.72 8.27
C PRO A 94 3.72 14.64 8.64
N ILE A 95 3.39 13.81 9.63
CA ILE A 95 2.04 13.78 10.22
C ILE A 95 1.79 15.03 11.08
N GLU A 96 0.60 15.58 10.95
CA GLU A 96 0.12 16.77 11.64
C GLU A 96 0.07 16.56 13.16
N ALA A 97 0.52 17.58 13.91
CA ALA A 97 0.73 17.45 15.36
C ALA A 97 -0.56 17.17 16.15
N ASP A 98 -1.72 17.62 15.68
CA ASP A 98 -3.01 17.31 16.30
C ASP A 98 -3.34 15.82 16.16
N VAL A 99 -3.10 15.22 14.99
CA VAL A 99 -3.29 13.78 14.75
C VAL A 99 -2.39 12.96 15.67
N VAL A 100 -1.10 13.31 15.78
CA VAL A 100 -0.16 12.63 16.69
C VAL A 100 -0.62 12.73 18.14
N LYS A 101 -1.08 13.90 18.58
CA LYS A 101 -1.61 14.12 19.93
C LYS A 101 -2.88 13.29 20.17
N SER A 102 -3.78 13.22 19.20
CA SER A 102 -5.00 12.42 19.28
C SER A 102 -4.71 10.94 19.39
N TYR A 103 -3.71 10.41 18.65
CA TYR A 103 -3.24 9.04 18.87
C TYR A 103 -2.73 8.83 20.31
N GLY A 104 -1.94 9.74 20.87
CA GLY A 104 -1.51 9.63 22.28
C GLY A 104 -2.68 9.45 23.27
N LYS A 105 -3.80 10.16 23.04
CA LYS A 105 -5.00 10.02 23.86
C LYS A 105 -5.77 8.72 23.59
N ILE A 106 -5.90 8.32 22.33
CA ILE A 106 -6.52 7.03 21.96
C ILE A 106 -5.75 5.88 22.62
N LYS A 107 -4.41 5.92 22.60
CA LYS A 107 -3.58 4.94 23.30
C LYS A 107 -3.91 4.90 24.79
N THR A 108 -3.94 6.07 25.44
CA THR A 108 -4.24 6.19 26.87
C THR A 108 -5.62 5.63 27.23
N TYR A 109 -6.59 5.79 26.33
CA TYR A 109 -7.92 5.20 26.47
C TYR A 109 -7.86 3.67 26.33
N LEU A 110 -7.27 3.15 25.25
CA LEU A 110 -7.17 1.70 25.03
C LEU A 110 -6.41 0.97 26.15
N ASP A 111 -5.36 1.59 26.72
CA ASP A 111 -4.61 1.03 27.85
C ASP A 111 -5.50 0.83 29.11
N LYS A 112 -6.61 1.57 29.23
CA LYS A 112 -7.60 1.44 30.33
C LYS A 112 -8.76 0.49 29.99
N HIS A 113 -8.88 0.08 28.73
CA HIS A 113 -9.97 -0.73 28.20
C HIS A 113 -9.40 -1.96 27.44
N PRO A 114 -8.71 -2.89 28.14
CA PRO A 114 -8.04 -4.03 27.52
C PRO A 114 -9.00 -5.05 26.90
N ASP A 115 -10.29 -4.95 27.21
CA ASP A 115 -11.40 -5.73 26.67
C ASP A 115 -11.93 -5.15 25.34
N GLN A 116 -11.39 -4.03 24.86
CA GLN A 116 -11.79 -3.44 23.59
C GLN A 116 -10.82 -3.76 22.46
N LYS A 117 -11.38 -4.20 21.34
CA LYS A 117 -10.65 -4.39 20.08
C LYS A 117 -10.70 -3.10 19.26
N PHE A 118 -9.54 -2.64 18.82
CA PHE A 118 -9.40 -1.44 18.00
C PHE A 118 -9.34 -1.80 16.51
N ASN A 119 -10.41 -1.53 15.78
CA ASN A 119 -10.52 -1.86 14.36
C ASN A 119 -10.19 -0.64 13.49
N ILE A 120 -9.28 -0.84 12.54
CA ILE A 120 -8.82 0.14 11.56
C ILE A 120 -9.37 -0.30 10.20
N THR A 121 -10.23 0.52 9.60
CA THR A 121 -10.79 0.26 8.27
C THR A 121 -10.27 1.31 7.30
N GLY A 122 -9.38 0.90 6.38
CA GLY A 122 -8.94 1.77 5.31
C GLY A 122 -9.93 1.76 4.15
N LEU A 123 -10.13 2.92 3.57
CA LEU A 123 -10.98 3.14 2.42
C LEU A 123 -10.14 3.15 1.14
N TYR A 124 -10.73 2.66 0.06
CA TYR A 124 -10.15 2.74 -1.28
C TYR A 124 -11.25 2.93 -2.32
N SER A 125 -10.91 3.50 -3.47
CA SER A 125 -11.82 3.63 -4.60
C SER A 125 -11.53 2.61 -5.69
N SER A 126 -12.54 2.30 -6.48
CA SER A 126 -12.45 1.45 -7.67
C SER A 126 -11.52 2.03 -8.76
N GLU A 127 -11.30 3.34 -8.75
CA GLU A 127 -10.41 4.04 -9.68
C GLU A 127 -8.92 3.94 -9.29
N GLU A 128 -8.61 3.43 -8.09
CA GLU A 128 -7.24 3.31 -7.61
C GLU A 128 -6.57 2.00 -8.05
N LYS A 129 -5.29 2.08 -8.42
CA LYS A 129 -4.49 0.91 -8.77
C LYS A 129 -3.85 0.29 -7.52
N ASN A 130 -4.18 -0.97 -7.23
CA ASN A 130 -3.58 -1.66 -6.08
C ASN A 130 -2.15 -2.14 -6.37
N ASN A 131 -1.18 -1.40 -5.85
CA ASN A 131 0.26 -1.70 -5.92
C ASN A 131 0.82 -2.39 -4.65
N SER A 132 -0.03 -2.66 -3.65
CA SER A 132 0.36 -3.30 -2.39
C SER A 132 0.51 -4.82 -2.55
N ALA A 133 0.71 -5.55 -1.45
CA ALA A 133 0.61 -7.00 -1.38
C ALA A 133 -0.75 -7.52 -0.85
N PHE A 134 -1.65 -6.62 -0.45
CA PHE A 134 -2.96 -6.95 0.12
C PHE A 134 -4.04 -7.04 -0.95
N THR A 135 -5.22 -7.54 -0.58
CA THR A 135 -6.34 -7.71 -1.52
C THR A 135 -6.80 -6.37 -2.12
N ASN A 136 -6.71 -5.28 -1.35
CA ASN A 136 -7.05 -3.93 -1.77
C ASN A 136 -6.19 -2.87 -1.05
N LEU A 137 -6.20 -1.63 -1.55
CA LEU A 137 -5.43 -0.53 -0.96
C LEU A 137 -5.94 -0.12 0.42
N GLY A 138 -7.23 -0.27 0.71
CA GLY A 138 -7.80 0.10 2.01
C GLY A 138 -7.21 -0.78 3.13
N GLU A 139 -7.14 -2.08 2.90
CA GLU A 139 -6.49 -3.03 3.82
C GLU A 139 -4.99 -2.70 3.99
N ALA A 140 -4.30 -2.37 2.89
CA ALA A 140 -2.90 -1.97 2.94
C ALA A 140 -2.68 -0.67 3.74
N ARG A 141 -3.55 0.33 3.57
CA ARG A 141 -3.55 1.58 4.36
C ARG A 141 -3.81 1.30 5.82
N ALA A 142 -4.80 0.46 6.14
CA ALA A 142 -5.08 0.06 7.52
C ALA A 142 -3.88 -0.64 8.17
N ASN A 143 -3.20 -1.53 7.45
CA ASN A 143 -1.96 -2.15 7.92
C ASN A 143 -0.84 -1.13 8.14
N ASP A 144 -0.70 -0.16 7.25
CA ASP A 144 0.28 0.92 7.38
C ASP A 144 0.02 1.78 8.62
N VAL A 145 -1.23 2.19 8.86
CA VAL A 145 -1.63 2.89 10.09
C VAL A 145 -1.35 2.04 11.33
N LYS A 146 -1.74 0.76 11.33
CA LYS A 146 -1.44 -0.16 12.46
C LYS A 146 0.06 -0.20 12.76
N ASN A 147 0.91 -0.29 11.74
CA ASN A 147 2.37 -0.30 11.91
C ASN A 147 2.88 1.04 12.47
N TYR A 148 2.31 2.16 12.02
CA TYR A 148 2.63 3.46 12.59
C TYR A 148 2.25 3.53 14.08
N LEU A 149 1.05 3.09 14.45
CA LEU A 149 0.61 3.01 15.86
C LEU A 149 1.50 2.07 16.69
N SER A 150 1.93 0.94 16.12
CA SER A 150 2.92 0.07 16.76
C SER A 150 4.22 0.81 17.05
N SER A 151 4.68 1.67 16.14
CA SER A 151 5.87 2.50 16.35
C SER A 151 5.70 3.53 17.47
N LEU A 152 4.46 3.95 17.74
CA LEU A 152 4.07 4.78 18.90
C LEU A 152 3.88 3.97 20.20
N GLY A 153 4.16 2.66 20.19
CA GLY A 153 4.10 1.79 21.36
C GLY A 153 2.71 1.24 21.70
N TYR A 154 1.77 1.25 20.74
CA TYR A 154 0.48 0.59 20.94
C TYR A 154 0.63 -0.93 21.02
N ASP A 155 -0.19 -1.57 21.85
CA ASP A 155 -0.44 -3.01 21.76
C ASP A 155 -1.29 -3.31 20.52
N THR A 156 -0.70 -3.97 19.53
CA THR A 156 -1.39 -4.33 18.29
C THR A 156 -2.12 -5.66 18.35
N THR A 157 -2.00 -6.42 19.45
CA THR A 157 -2.58 -7.77 19.59
C THR A 157 -4.11 -7.75 19.49
N HIS A 158 -4.71 -6.66 19.95
CA HIS A 158 -6.16 -6.42 19.91
C HIS A 158 -6.55 -5.44 18.79
N MET A 159 -5.76 -5.39 17.70
CA MET A 159 -6.09 -4.58 16.53
C MET A 159 -6.60 -5.42 15.36
N GLY A 160 -7.63 -4.92 14.69
CA GLY A 160 -8.13 -5.49 13.43
C GLY A 160 -7.86 -4.54 12.28
N ILE A 161 -7.47 -5.06 11.12
CA ILE A 161 -7.39 -4.28 9.88
C ILE A 161 -8.40 -4.79 8.86
N LYS A 162 -9.05 -3.88 8.14
CA LYS A 162 -9.96 -4.19 7.03
C LYS A 162 -9.84 -3.15 5.93
N GLY A 163 -10.16 -3.57 4.71
CA GLY A 163 -10.37 -2.67 3.57
C GLY A 163 -11.86 -2.52 3.25
N LYS A 164 -12.29 -1.34 2.83
CA LYS A 164 -13.66 -1.08 2.38
C LYS A 164 -13.67 -0.18 1.13
N LEU A 165 -14.36 -0.64 0.08
CA LEU A 165 -14.59 0.16 -1.11
C LEU A 165 -15.46 1.38 -0.76
N SER A 166 -15.02 2.56 -1.18
CA SER A 166 -15.76 3.83 -1.09
C SER A 166 -15.30 4.73 -2.22
N ASP A 167 -16.16 4.98 -3.20
CA ASP A 167 -15.85 5.91 -4.30
C ASP A 167 -16.06 7.38 -3.91
N GLN A 168 -16.46 7.64 -2.66
CA GLN A 168 -16.62 8.98 -2.09
C GLN A 168 -15.37 9.40 -1.30
N LEU A 169 -14.17 9.15 -1.84
CA LEU A 169 -12.93 9.59 -1.20
C LEU A 169 -12.75 11.11 -1.37
N VAL A 170 -12.30 11.78 -0.32
CA VAL A 170 -11.91 13.18 -0.39
C VAL A 170 -10.53 13.27 -1.05
N THR A 171 -10.47 13.73 -2.30
CA THR A 171 -9.20 13.83 -3.05
C THR A 171 -8.90 15.26 -3.48
N ARG A 172 -7.63 15.68 -3.33
CA ARG A 172 -7.13 16.99 -3.81
C ARG A 172 -5.67 16.84 -4.22
N ASN A 173 -5.31 17.34 -5.40
CA ASN A 173 -3.92 17.37 -5.90
C ASN A 173 -3.18 16.02 -5.80
N GLY A 174 -3.84 14.91 -6.16
CA GLY A 174 -3.23 13.58 -6.11
C GLY A 174 -3.17 12.93 -4.73
N VAL A 175 -3.70 13.59 -3.70
CA VAL A 175 -3.75 13.12 -2.31
C VAL A 175 -5.17 12.74 -1.93
N VAL A 176 -5.31 11.63 -1.23
CA VAL A 176 -6.51 11.14 -0.57
C VAL A 176 -6.46 11.52 0.91
N TYR A 177 -7.44 12.29 1.36
CA TYR A 177 -7.48 12.85 2.72
C TYR A 177 -8.30 11.98 3.66
N GLY A 178 -7.66 11.52 4.74
CA GLY A 178 -8.24 10.62 5.75
C GLY A 178 -9.07 9.44 5.25
N PRO A 179 -8.53 8.57 4.38
CA PRO A 179 -9.21 7.36 3.94
C PRO A 179 -9.12 6.24 4.99
N VAL A 180 -9.25 6.54 6.28
CA VAL A 180 -9.17 5.52 7.35
C VAL A 180 -10.19 5.84 8.42
N ASN A 181 -10.92 4.82 8.87
CA ASN A 181 -11.89 4.90 9.94
C ASN A 181 -11.47 4.02 11.12
N TYR A 182 -11.81 4.46 12.33
CA TYR A 182 -11.56 3.74 13.56
C TYR A 182 -12.86 3.35 14.26
N HIS A 183 -12.91 2.14 14.81
CA HIS A 183 -14.06 1.67 15.58
C HIS A 183 -13.65 0.68 16.67
N LEU A 184 -14.31 0.77 17.83
CA LEU A 184 -14.12 -0.14 18.96
C LEU A 184 -15.19 -1.21 18.95
N SER A 185 -14.78 -2.47 19.13
CA SER A 185 -15.71 -3.60 19.32
C SER A 185 -15.31 -4.38 20.57
N ASP A 186 -16.26 -5.06 21.19
CA ASP A 186 -15.97 -5.93 22.34
C ASP A 186 -15.03 -7.07 21.96
N PHE A 187 -14.07 -7.34 22.84
CA PHE A 187 -13.33 -8.58 22.89
C PHE A 187 -14.05 -9.50 23.88
N THR A 188 -14.99 -10.30 23.38
CA THR A 188 -15.90 -11.10 24.22
C THR A 188 -15.12 -12.08 25.13
N SER A 189 -15.36 -11.96 26.44
CA SER A 189 -14.67 -12.73 27.47
C SER A 189 -15.17 -14.19 27.55
N GLY A 190 -14.24 -15.13 27.76
CA GLY A 190 -14.50 -16.54 28.09
C GLY A 190 -14.89 -17.43 26.92
N LYS A 191 -16.14 -17.37 26.45
CA LYS A 191 -16.64 -18.25 25.37
C LYS A 191 -16.09 -17.86 23.99
N SER A 192 -15.90 -16.57 23.77
CA SER A 192 -15.31 -16.08 22.52
C SER A 192 -13.79 -16.22 22.47
N ALA A 193 -13.10 -16.28 23.61
CA ALA A 193 -11.67 -16.57 23.61
C ALA A 193 -11.38 -17.97 23.07
N ALA A 194 -12.17 -18.98 23.50
CA ALA A 194 -12.04 -20.35 22.98
C ALA A 194 -12.43 -20.48 21.50
N LEU A 195 -13.45 -19.73 21.05
CA LEU A 195 -13.83 -19.68 19.64
C LEU A 195 -12.74 -19.01 18.79
N LEU A 196 -12.21 -17.88 19.27
CA LEU A 196 -11.09 -17.19 18.62
C LEU A 196 -9.85 -18.08 18.55
N GLU A 197 -9.54 -18.81 19.61
CA GLU A 197 -8.42 -19.75 19.63
C GLU A 197 -8.60 -20.82 18.55
N ASN A 198 -9.80 -21.39 18.44
CA ASN A 198 -10.15 -22.37 17.41
C ASN A 198 -10.07 -21.76 15.99
N GLU A 199 -10.58 -20.54 15.79
CA GLU A 199 -10.48 -19.82 14.52
C GLU A 199 -9.02 -19.58 14.12
N LEU A 200 -8.17 -19.19 15.07
CA LEU A 200 -6.74 -18.99 14.83
C LEU A 200 -6.01 -20.30 14.54
N ASP A 201 -6.39 -21.39 15.20
CA ASP A 201 -5.80 -22.72 14.94
C ASP A 201 -6.19 -23.24 13.55
N ASN A 202 -7.46 -23.07 13.16
CA ASN A 202 -7.92 -23.39 11.80
C ASN A 202 -7.22 -22.52 10.76
N LEU A 203 -7.04 -21.23 11.03
CA LEU A 203 -6.30 -20.31 10.15
C LEU A 203 -4.83 -20.71 10.03
N ALA A 204 -4.19 -21.13 11.13
CA ALA A 204 -2.82 -21.63 11.12
C ALA A 204 -2.69 -22.90 10.27
N ALA A 205 -3.65 -23.83 10.41
CA ALA A 205 -3.70 -25.05 9.62
C ALA A 205 -3.89 -24.73 8.13
N ASP A 206 -4.78 -23.79 7.78
CA ASP A 206 -4.98 -23.34 6.41
C ASP A 206 -3.71 -22.71 5.81
N ILE A 207 -3.02 -21.82 6.54
CA ILE A 207 -1.77 -21.20 6.05
C ILE A 207 -0.66 -22.24 5.82
N ARG A 208 -0.59 -23.28 6.66
CA ARG A 208 0.39 -24.38 6.50
C ARG A 208 0.02 -25.31 5.36
N ALA A 209 -1.26 -25.64 5.21
CA ALA A 209 -1.75 -26.51 4.13
C ALA A 209 -1.70 -25.82 2.76
N ASN A 210 -1.95 -24.52 2.72
CA ASN A 210 -2.05 -23.70 1.51
C ASN A 210 -1.04 -22.54 1.54
N PRO A 211 0.27 -22.83 1.53
CA PRO A 211 1.28 -21.79 1.67
C PRO A 211 1.28 -20.83 0.47
N LEU A 212 1.86 -19.65 0.68
CA LEU A 212 2.10 -18.71 -0.41
C LEU A 212 3.25 -19.25 -1.27
N VAL A 213 2.95 -19.63 -2.51
CA VAL A 213 3.95 -20.06 -3.49
C VAL A 213 4.17 -18.93 -4.50
N LEU A 214 5.42 -18.52 -4.65
CA LEU A 214 5.87 -17.51 -5.60
C LEU A 214 6.80 -18.17 -6.63
N HIS A 215 6.42 -18.13 -7.90
CA HIS A 215 7.27 -18.62 -8.99
C HIS A 215 8.17 -17.50 -9.52
N PHE A 216 9.40 -17.85 -9.86
CA PHE A 216 10.38 -16.91 -10.39
C PHE A 216 10.82 -17.32 -11.78
N ALA A 217 10.42 -16.53 -12.78
CA ALA A 217 11.00 -16.62 -14.10
C ALA A 217 12.48 -16.24 -14.06
N THR A 218 13.26 -16.77 -15.01
CA THR A 218 14.69 -16.49 -15.13
C THR A 218 14.93 -14.99 -15.33
N GLY A 219 15.63 -14.34 -14.39
CA GLY A 219 15.95 -12.90 -14.46
C GLY A 219 14.85 -11.96 -13.96
N ALA A 220 13.71 -12.45 -13.46
CA ALA A 220 12.64 -11.60 -12.95
C ALA A 220 13.03 -10.91 -11.63
N SER A 221 12.75 -9.60 -11.54
CA SER A 221 13.01 -8.74 -10.38
C SER A 221 11.73 -8.17 -9.75
N THR A 222 10.55 -8.65 -10.17
CA THR A 222 9.24 -8.16 -9.72
C THR A 222 8.32 -9.33 -9.40
N ILE A 223 7.46 -9.16 -8.37
CA ILE A 223 6.44 -10.14 -7.99
C ILE A 223 5.08 -9.61 -8.45
N ASN A 224 4.44 -10.35 -9.35
CA ASN A 224 3.05 -10.11 -9.72
C ASN A 224 2.17 -11.07 -8.93
N LEU A 225 1.41 -10.53 -7.96
CA LEU A 225 0.55 -11.33 -7.11
C LEU A 225 -0.85 -11.48 -7.71
N SER A 226 -1.34 -12.72 -7.78
CA SER A 226 -2.75 -13.02 -8.02
C SER A 226 -3.60 -12.60 -6.82
N THR A 227 -4.92 -12.51 -7.02
CA THR A 227 -5.88 -12.25 -5.93
C THR A 227 -5.74 -13.29 -4.80
N GLU A 228 -5.63 -14.57 -5.14
CA GLU A 228 -5.45 -15.65 -4.16
C GLU A 228 -4.15 -15.49 -3.35
N GLN A 229 -3.05 -15.10 -4.00
CA GLN A 229 -1.79 -14.86 -3.30
C GLN A 229 -1.88 -13.67 -2.34
N ARG A 230 -2.62 -12.61 -2.72
CA ARG A 230 -2.90 -11.45 -1.85
C ARG A 230 -3.74 -11.85 -0.64
N GLU A 231 -4.76 -12.69 -0.83
CA GLU A 231 -5.58 -13.24 0.25
C GLU A 231 -4.74 -14.07 1.23
N LYS A 232 -3.80 -14.89 0.73
CA LYS A 232 -2.84 -15.62 1.57
C LYS A 232 -1.99 -14.67 2.42
N ILE A 233 -1.54 -13.55 1.85
CA ILE A 233 -0.78 -12.52 2.58
C ILE A 233 -1.64 -11.87 3.66
N SER A 234 -2.88 -11.49 3.34
CA SER A 234 -3.84 -10.96 4.32
C SER A 234 -4.07 -11.92 5.49
N LYS A 235 -4.28 -13.22 5.20
CA LYS A 235 -4.42 -14.27 6.22
C LYS A 235 -3.17 -14.39 7.11
N MET A 236 -1.99 -14.38 6.52
CA MET A 236 -0.73 -14.42 7.27
C MET A 236 -0.57 -13.20 8.18
N VAL A 237 -0.84 -11.99 7.69
CA VAL A 237 -0.78 -10.77 8.51
C VAL A 237 -1.78 -10.84 9.66
N HIS A 238 -3.02 -11.22 9.38
CA HIS A 238 -4.06 -11.38 10.40
C HIS A 238 -3.64 -12.36 11.51
N TYR A 239 -3.05 -13.49 11.13
CA TYR A 239 -2.55 -14.48 12.10
C TYR A 239 -1.37 -13.94 12.93
N LEU A 240 -0.41 -13.26 12.30
CA LEU A 240 0.75 -12.69 12.98
C LEU A 240 0.39 -11.58 13.98
N ASP A 241 -0.68 -10.84 13.69
CA ASP A 241 -1.22 -9.80 14.59
C ASP A 241 -1.86 -10.43 15.84
N ALA A 242 -2.67 -11.47 15.64
CA ALA A 242 -3.34 -12.18 16.73
C ALA A 242 -2.39 -13.07 17.55
N ARG A 243 -1.24 -13.48 16.99
CA ARG A 243 -0.23 -14.31 17.65
C ARG A 243 1.15 -13.63 17.59
N PRO A 244 1.48 -12.72 18.52
CA PRO A 244 2.73 -11.94 18.48
C PRO A 244 4.02 -12.77 18.48
N GLN A 245 3.96 -14.01 19.00
CA GLN A 245 5.11 -14.94 19.06
C GLN A 245 5.29 -15.79 17.78
N SER A 246 4.32 -15.78 16.86
CA SER A 246 4.41 -16.56 15.63
C SER A 246 5.35 -15.90 14.61
N SER A 247 5.91 -16.64 13.67
CA SER A 247 6.73 -16.08 12.60
C SER A 247 6.48 -16.82 11.29
N LEU A 248 6.86 -16.22 10.18
CA LEU A 248 6.88 -16.83 8.86
C LEU A 248 8.28 -17.34 8.53
N ILE A 249 8.34 -18.34 7.67
CA ILE A 249 9.55 -18.78 6.99
C ILE A 249 9.35 -18.69 5.48
N SER A 250 10.31 -18.06 4.81
CA SER A 250 10.43 -17.97 3.36
C SER A 250 11.51 -18.96 2.90
N VAL A 251 11.12 -19.97 2.13
CA VAL A 251 12.02 -21.04 1.68
C VAL A 251 12.12 -21.04 0.17
N GLY A 252 13.33 -20.84 -0.36
CA GLY A 252 13.58 -20.87 -1.79
C GLY A 252 13.97 -22.27 -2.27
N HIS A 253 13.56 -22.59 -3.49
CA HIS A 253 13.88 -23.83 -4.20
C HIS A 253 14.37 -23.52 -5.63
N THR A 254 15.13 -24.45 -6.20
CA THR A 254 15.57 -24.40 -7.59
C THR A 254 15.22 -25.71 -8.30
N ASP A 255 15.31 -25.71 -9.63
CA ASP A 255 15.47 -26.95 -10.38
C ASP A 255 16.88 -27.52 -10.20
N ASN A 256 17.15 -28.68 -10.82
CA ASN A 256 18.43 -29.37 -10.74
C ASN A 256 19.49 -28.89 -11.75
N THR A 257 19.25 -27.81 -12.49
CA THR A 257 20.18 -27.31 -13.51
C THR A 257 21.37 -26.63 -12.83
N GLY A 258 22.59 -27.01 -13.21
CA GLY A 258 23.83 -26.42 -12.66
C GLY A 258 24.29 -27.06 -11.35
N SER A 259 25.22 -26.41 -10.65
CA SER A 259 25.82 -26.97 -9.43
C SER A 259 24.91 -26.78 -8.21
N ARG A 260 24.91 -27.78 -7.30
CA ARG A 260 24.16 -27.70 -6.03
C ARG A 260 24.50 -26.45 -5.23
N SER A 261 25.79 -26.11 -5.09
CA SER A 261 26.23 -24.95 -4.30
C SER A 261 25.70 -23.62 -4.87
N THR A 262 25.71 -23.49 -6.21
CA THR A 262 25.10 -22.35 -6.91
C THR A 262 23.60 -22.29 -6.64
N ASN A 263 22.92 -23.43 -6.73
CA ASN A 263 21.47 -23.52 -6.50
C ASN A 263 21.05 -23.21 -5.06
N THR A 264 21.81 -23.66 -4.06
CA THR A 264 21.60 -23.26 -2.66
C THR A 264 21.73 -21.75 -2.48
N THR A 265 22.69 -21.12 -3.16
CA THR A 265 22.85 -19.66 -3.12
C THR A 265 21.70 -18.93 -3.81
N ILE A 266 21.28 -19.39 -5.00
CA ILE A 266 20.16 -18.79 -5.76
C ILE A 266 18.86 -18.89 -4.97
N SER A 267 18.54 -20.07 -4.44
CA SER A 267 17.34 -20.27 -3.62
C SER A 267 17.31 -19.36 -2.39
N ALA A 268 18.41 -19.24 -1.65
CA ALA A 268 18.49 -18.33 -0.50
C ALA A 268 18.26 -16.86 -0.89
N LYS A 269 18.84 -16.41 -2.01
CA LYS A 269 18.61 -15.05 -2.54
C LYS A 269 17.16 -14.80 -2.94
N ARG A 270 16.49 -15.79 -3.55
CA ARG A 270 15.06 -15.68 -3.88
C ARG A 270 14.18 -15.61 -2.64
N ALA A 271 14.49 -16.41 -1.62
CA ALA A 271 13.79 -16.39 -0.34
C ALA A 271 13.92 -15.03 0.36
N GLU A 272 15.13 -14.45 0.36
CA GLU A 272 15.39 -13.11 0.90
C GLU A 272 14.66 -12.02 0.10
N PHE A 273 14.62 -12.14 -1.23
CA PHE A 273 13.87 -11.22 -2.08
C PHE A 273 12.36 -11.24 -1.76
N ALA A 274 11.77 -12.43 -1.61
CA ALA A 274 10.37 -12.58 -1.20
C ALA A 274 10.12 -11.99 0.20
N LYS A 275 11.01 -12.25 1.16
CA LYS A 275 10.97 -11.63 2.49
C LYS A 275 11.01 -10.10 2.39
N SER A 276 11.98 -9.55 1.67
CA SER A 276 12.14 -8.10 1.46
C SER A 276 10.88 -7.47 0.85
N TYR A 277 10.24 -8.15 -0.10
CA TYR A 277 8.97 -7.71 -0.67
C TYR A 277 7.84 -7.66 0.36
N LEU A 278 7.68 -8.70 1.20
CA LEU A 278 6.68 -8.71 2.27
C LEU A 278 6.97 -7.65 3.33
N VAL A 279 8.23 -7.42 3.66
CA VAL A 279 8.65 -6.36 4.60
C VAL A 279 8.31 -4.97 4.06
N LYS A 280 8.59 -4.72 2.77
CA LYS A 280 8.21 -3.45 2.12
C LYS A 280 6.70 -3.20 2.19
N ASN A 281 5.89 -4.26 2.17
CA ASN A 281 4.44 -4.20 2.32
C ASN A 281 3.97 -4.19 3.78
N GLY A 282 4.87 -3.99 4.75
CA GLY A 282 4.50 -3.73 6.13
C GLY A 282 4.34 -4.97 7.01
N ILE A 283 4.96 -6.10 6.67
CA ILE A 283 5.21 -7.17 7.64
C ILE A 283 6.53 -6.89 8.35
N ASN A 284 6.57 -6.98 9.69
CA ASN A 284 7.80 -6.73 10.42
C ASN A 284 8.90 -7.74 10.02
N SER A 285 10.09 -7.24 9.68
CA SER A 285 11.23 -8.06 9.24
C SER A 285 11.68 -9.12 10.25
N SER A 286 11.50 -8.88 11.55
CA SER A 286 11.81 -9.85 12.61
C SER A 286 10.85 -11.05 12.62
N ARG A 287 9.69 -10.91 11.98
CA ARG A 287 8.64 -11.94 11.90
C ARG A 287 8.78 -12.82 10.66
N ILE A 288 9.84 -12.64 9.85
CA ILE A 288 10.08 -13.44 8.65
C ILE A 288 11.54 -13.91 8.64
N GLU A 289 11.72 -15.22 8.64
CA GLU A 289 13.00 -15.86 8.36
C GLU A 289 13.10 -16.27 6.89
N SER A 290 14.32 -16.42 6.38
CA SER A 290 14.58 -16.81 4.99
C SER A 290 15.62 -17.92 4.93
N SER A 291 15.38 -18.92 4.07
CA SER A 291 16.26 -20.07 3.88
C SER A 291 16.27 -20.55 2.44
N GLY A 292 17.34 -21.23 2.01
CA GLY A 292 17.48 -21.80 0.68
C GLY A 292 17.68 -23.31 0.74
N LYS A 293 16.86 -24.06 0.01
CA LYS A 293 16.94 -25.54 -0.09
C LYS A 293 17.63 -26.03 -1.36
N GLY A 294 17.96 -25.12 -2.28
CA GLY A 294 18.51 -25.48 -3.58
C GLY A 294 17.60 -26.49 -4.31
N PRO A 295 18.17 -27.53 -4.93
CA PRO A 295 17.41 -28.54 -5.67
C PRO A 295 16.95 -29.72 -4.80
N ASP A 296 17.15 -29.67 -3.48
CA ASP A 296 17.08 -30.85 -2.60
C ASP A 296 15.64 -31.27 -2.24
N GLU A 297 14.64 -30.42 -2.50
CA GLU A 297 13.21 -30.68 -2.22
C GLU A 297 12.31 -30.37 -3.46
N PRO A 298 12.41 -31.17 -4.54
CA PRO A 298 11.62 -30.99 -5.74
C PRO A 298 10.16 -31.41 -5.51
N ILE A 299 9.22 -30.72 -6.18
CA ILE A 299 7.78 -31.05 -6.16
C ILE A 299 7.28 -31.58 -7.52
N ALA A 300 8.12 -31.48 -8.54
CA ALA A 300 7.85 -32.01 -9.87
C ALA A 300 9.14 -32.60 -10.46
N THR A 301 9.01 -33.42 -11.51
CA THR A 301 10.17 -33.95 -12.22
C THR A 301 11.03 -32.81 -12.78
N ASN A 302 12.36 -32.97 -12.76
CA ASN A 302 13.27 -32.03 -13.43
C ASN A 302 13.54 -32.43 -14.88
N ASP A 303 12.90 -33.48 -15.39
CA ASP A 303 13.11 -33.97 -16.75
C ASP A 303 12.34 -33.15 -17.80
N THR A 304 11.34 -32.35 -17.37
CA THR A 304 10.55 -31.47 -18.25
C THR A 304 10.70 -30.02 -17.82
N GLU A 305 10.55 -29.08 -18.76
CA GLU A 305 10.66 -27.65 -18.45
C GLU A 305 9.52 -27.18 -17.53
N GLU A 306 8.33 -27.75 -17.67
CA GLU A 306 7.18 -27.46 -16.80
C GLU A 306 7.50 -27.86 -15.35
N GLY A 307 8.09 -29.05 -15.15
CA GLY A 307 8.44 -29.50 -13.81
C GLY A 307 9.60 -28.71 -13.20
N LYS A 308 10.59 -28.28 -14.01
CA LYS A 308 11.61 -27.34 -13.55
C LYS A 308 11.02 -26.00 -13.13
N GLU A 309 10.03 -25.47 -13.86
CA GLU A 309 9.35 -24.23 -13.49
C GLU A 309 8.61 -24.33 -12.15
N GLN A 310 7.97 -25.47 -11.88
CA GLN A 310 7.37 -25.74 -10.57
C GLN A 310 8.42 -25.80 -9.45
N ASN A 311 9.61 -26.34 -9.73
CA ASN A 311 10.71 -26.41 -8.76
C ASN A 311 11.35 -25.04 -8.47
N ARG A 312 11.33 -24.10 -9.44
CA ARG A 312 11.81 -22.72 -9.26
C ARG A 312 10.78 -21.85 -8.53
N ARG A 313 10.62 -22.10 -7.23
CA ARG A 313 9.64 -21.43 -6.37
C ARG A 313 10.24 -20.89 -5.08
N VAL A 314 9.53 -19.98 -4.44
CA VAL A 314 9.65 -19.67 -3.01
C VAL A 314 8.34 -20.01 -2.34
N VAL A 315 8.42 -20.67 -1.19
CA VAL A 315 7.28 -21.01 -0.34
C VAL A 315 7.36 -20.16 0.92
N VAL A 316 6.30 -19.42 1.22
CA VAL A 316 6.16 -18.67 2.48
C VAL A 316 5.02 -19.28 3.28
N THR A 317 5.31 -19.65 4.52
CA THR A 317 4.33 -20.24 5.44
C THR A 317 4.68 -19.93 6.91
N LEU A 318 3.84 -20.37 7.84
CA LEU A 318 4.12 -20.28 9.27
C LEU A 318 5.25 -21.22 9.67
N LYS A 319 6.15 -20.71 10.51
CA LYS A 319 7.21 -21.49 11.15
C LYS A 319 6.65 -22.45 12.22
#